data_AF-A0A1J6KEL9-F1
#
_entry.id   AF-A0A1J6KEL9-F1
#
_cell.length_a   1.000
_cell.length_b   1.000
_cell.length_c   1.000
_cell.angle_alpha   90.00
_cell.angle_beta   90.00
_cell.angle_gamma   90.00
#
_symmetry.space_group_name_H-M   'P 1'
#
loop_
_entity.id
_entity.type
_entity.pdbx_description
1 polymer ?
#
loop_
_entity_poly.entity_id
_entity_poly.type
_entity_poly.pdbx_seq_one_letter_code
_entity_poly.pdbx_strand_id
1 'polypeptide(L)'
;MLNSPAGNPTPALAQPIMFTQEQYDQILKLLKKDTGDNSQHFAGTTKVTTLADKSKGENWIVDSGATNHMVHTRELLDKINTNNLKSNSKVHLPDGTSLDIACTRESRIGECGVIRNVLYILDFKYNLLSVSKLTRDLHCFLSFYFDFWIMQDLHNGKAKGIGKELEGLYNLQHK
;
A
#
# COMPACT_ATOMS: atom_id res chain seq x y z
N MET A 1 51.99 27.30 15.24
CA MET A 1 50.88 26.37 15.53
C MET A 1 49.63 26.94 14.87
N LEU A 2 49.24 26.41 13.71
CA LEU A 2 48.00 26.76 13.02
C LEU A 2 47.10 25.53 13.05
N ASN A 3 46.03 25.60 13.84
CA ASN A 3 44.99 24.57 13.88
C ASN A 3 44.19 24.63 12.57
N SER A 4 44.19 23.52 11.84
CA SER A 4 43.24 23.28 10.75
C SER A 4 41.89 22.88 11.34
N PRO A 5 40.75 23.32 10.78
CA PRO A 5 39.45 22.89 11.26
C PRO A 5 39.22 21.42 10.87
N ALA A 6 38.76 20.63 11.84
CA ALA A 6 38.34 19.25 11.63
C ALA A 6 37.24 19.22 10.55
N GLY A 7 37.46 18.42 9.50
CA GLY A 7 36.44 18.17 8.49
C GLY A 7 35.22 17.53 9.15
N ASN A 8 34.05 18.14 8.96
CA ASN A 8 32.79 17.51 9.32
C ASN A 8 32.67 16.18 8.56
N PRO A 9 32.28 15.07 9.23
CA PRO A 9 32.02 13.82 8.53
C PRO A 9 30.84 14.04 7.57
N THR A 10 31.10 13.80 6.29
CA THR A 10 30.10 13.75 5.23
C THR A 10 29.01 12.77 5.65
N PRO A 11 27.71 13.13 5.60
CA PRO A 11 26.65 12.15 5.83
C PRO A 11 26.80 11.03 4.81
N ALA A 12 26.96 9.79 5.28
CA ALA A 12 26.94 8.63 4.41
C ALA A 12 25.57 8.62 3.69
N LEU A 13 25.60 8.82 2.38
CA LEU A 13 24.40 8.73 1.55
C LEU A 13 23.82 7.33 1.75
N ALA A 14 22.56 7.25 2.19
CA ALA A 14 21.85 5.99 2.31
C ALA A 14 21.88 5.29 0.95
N GLN A 15 22.59 4.17 0.87
CA GLN A 15 22.64 3.40 -0.37
C GLN A 15 21.29 2.72 -0.59
N PRO A 16 20.79 2.68 -1.84
CA PRO A 16 19.62 1.89 -2.16
C PRO A 16 19.83 0.44 -1.72
N ILE A 17 18.80 -0.18 -1.12
CA ILE A 17 18.85 -1.62 -0.84
C ILE A 17 18.86 -2.33 -2.19
N MET A 18 20.01 -2.90 -2.56
CA MET A 18 20.19 -3.65 -3.79
C MET A 18 20.23 -5.14 -3.45
N PHE A 19 19.32 -5.92 -4.02
CA PHE A 19 19.34 -7.38 -3.92
C PHE A 19 20.30 -7.98 -4.96
N THR A 20 20.93 -9.11 -4.63
CA THR A 20 21.60 -9.93 -5.66
C THR A 20 20.55 -10.61 -6.56
N GLN A 21 20.97 -11.09 -7.72
CA GLN A 21 20.06 -11.80 -8.64
C GLN A 21 19.42 -13.02 -7.96
N GLU A 22 20.21 -13.78 -7.19
CA GLU A 22 19.71 -14.96 -6.48
C GLU A 22 18.70 -14.58 -5.39
N GLN A 23 18.93 -13.48 -4.66
CA GLN A 23 17.99 -12.96 -3.66
C GLN A 23 16.69 -12.49 -4.32
N TYR A 24 16.79 -11.80 -5.45
CA TYR A 24 15.64 -11.36 -6.24
C TYR A 24 14.78 -12.55 -6.70
N ASP A 25 15.41 -13.57 -7.28
CA ASP A 25 14.73 -14.78 -7.74
C ASP A 25 14.07 -15.55 -6.59
N GLN A 26 14.69 -15.57 -5.41
CA GLN A 26 14.10 -16.15 -4.20
C GLN A 26 12.83 -15.40 -3.77
N ILE A 27 12.86 -14.07 -3.78
CA ILE A 27 11.68 -13.24 -3.48
C ILE A 27 10.56 -13.55 -4.49
N LEU A 28 10.88 -13.57 -5.78
CA LEU A 28 9.91 -13.92 -6.82
C LEU A 28 9.33 -15.32 -6.65
N LYS A 29 10.14 -16.32 -6.28
CA LYS A 29 9.64 -17.69 -6.01
C LYS A 29 8.67 -17.73 -4.84
N LEU A 30 8.96 -17.00 -3.76
CA LEU A 30 8.05 -16.89 -2.61
C LEU A 30 6.73 -16.22 -3.01
N LEU A 31 6.80 -15.24 -3.91
CA LEU A 31 5.65 -14.54 -4.45
C LEU A 31 4.84 -15.43 -5.40
N LYS A 32 5.48 -16.14 -6.34
CA LYS A 32 4.82 -16.97 -7.38
C LYS A 32 4.07 -18.19 -6.85
N LYS A 33 4.21 -18.54 -5.57
CA LYS A 33 3.57 -19.74 -5.00
C LYS A 33 2.04 -19.70 -5.05
N ASP A 34 1.42 -18.52 -5.29
CA ASP A 34 -0.04 -18.33 -5.28
C ASP A 34 -0.67 -17.64 -6.51
N THR A 35 -0.05 -17.64 -7.70
CA THR A 35 -0.69 -16.96 -8.86
C THR A 35 -0.72 -17.82 -10.12
N GLY A 36 -1.93 -18.32 -10.42
CA GLY A 36 -2.38 -18.62 -11.78
C GLY A 36 -2.53 -17.32 -12.58
N ASP A 37 -2.33 -17.46 -13.89
CA ASP A 37 -1.80 -16.43 -14.78
C ASP A 37 -2.86 -15.50 -15.40
N ASN A 38 -2.39 -14.29 -15.72
CA ASN A 38 -2.93 -13.24 -16.61
C ASN A 38 -4.19 -12.45 -16.19
N SER A 39 -4.02 -11.12 -16.16
CA SER A 39 -4.93 -10.16 -16.82
C SER A 39 -4.19 -8.82 -17.00
N GLN A 40 -4.82 -7.81 -17.60
CA GLN A 40 -4.26 -6.47 -17.87
C GLN A 40 -5.24 -5.38 -17.43
N HIS A 41 -4.76 -4.32 -16.76
CA HIS A 41 -5.49 -3.08 -16.51
C HIS A 41 -4.54 -1.88 -16.40
N PHE A 42 -5.04 -0.69 -16.77
CA PHE A 42 -4.25 0.46 -17.21
C PHE A 42 -4.57 1.72 -16.39
N ALA A 43 -3.58 2.60 -16.24
CA ALA A 43 -3.83 4.03 -16.23
C ALA A 43 -4.27 4.50 -17.63
N GLY A 44 -5.53 4.26 -18.04
CA GLY A 44 -6.16 4.89 -19.24
C GLY A 44 -7.01 4.02 -20.19
N THR A 45 -8.02 3.28 -19.72
CA THR A 45 -9.06 2.62 -20.57
C THR A 45 -8.67 1.37 -21.40
N THR A 46 -9.38 0.26 -21.17
CA THR A 46 -10.31 -0.41 -22.10
C THR A 46 -11.07 -1.53 -21.34
N LYS A 47 -12.25 -1.87 -21.83
CA LYS A 47 -13.44 -2.38 -21.11
C LYS A 47 -13.42 -3.89 -20.75
N VAL A 48 -13.89 -4.22 -19.51
CA VAL A 48 -15.02 -5.13 -19.14
C VAL A 48 -14.85 -6.63 -19.53
N THR A 49 -14.96 -7.68 -18.70
CA THR A 49 -15.70 -7.99 -17.45
C THR A 49 -15.18 -9.30 -16.84
N THR A 50 -15.37 -9.46 -15.51
CA THR A 50 -15.53 -10.71 -14.74
C THR A 50 -14.37 -11.71 -14.83
N LEU A 51 -13.67 -12.02 -13.72
CA LEU A 51 -14.21 -12.84 -12.64
C LEU A 51 -13.55 -12.48 -11.31
N ALA A 52 -14.37 -12.43 -10.27
CA ALA A 52 -13.95 -12.36 -8.88
C ALA A 52 -13.01 -13.54 -8.56
N ASP A 53 -11.73 -13.25 -8.36
CA ASP A 53 -10.85 -14.22 -7.76
C ASP A 53 -11.03 -14.19 -6.23
N LYS A 54 -11.11 -15.39 -5.66
CA LYS A 54 -11.69 -15.68 -4.34
C LYS A 54 -10.81 -15.26 -3.15
N SER A 55 -10.00 -14.21 -3.25
CA SER A 55 -9.47 -13.55 -2.05
C SER A 55 -10.52 -12.54 -1.57
N LYS A 56 -11.46 -13.01 -0.75
CA LYS A 56 -12.50 -12.19 -0.13
C LYS A 56 -11.89 -10.89 0.41
N GLY A 57 -12.35 -9.76 -0.12
CA GLY A 57 -12.32 -8.47 0.58
C GLY A 57 -10.99 -7.76 0.76
N GLU A 58 -9.82 -8.39 0.64
CA GLU A 58 -8.57 -7.80 1.16
C GLU A 58 -7.53 -7.33 0.12
N ASN A 59 -7.90 -7.16 -1.16
CA ASN A 59 -6.90 -6.65 -2.11
C ASN A 59 -6.70 -5.13 -1.94
N TRP A 60 -5.50 -4.72 -1.52
CA TRP A 60 -5.11 -3.32 -1.33
C TRP A 60 -4.12 -2.87 -2.41
N ILE A 61 -4.46 -1.82 -3.13
CA ILE A 61 -3.53 -1.15 -4.06
C ILE A 61 -2.79 -0.05 -3.32
N VAL A 62 -1.47 -0.02 -3.44
CA VAL A 62 -0.65 1.05 -2.92
C VAL A 62 -0.65 2.23 -3.89
N ASP A 63 -1.17 3.36 -3.43
CA ASP A 63 -1.37 4.54 -4.27
C ASP A 63 -0.72 5.77 -3.63
N SER A 64 0.26 6.34 -4.34
CA SER A 64 0.92 7.59 -3.94
C SER A 64 0.09 8.83 -4.31
N GLY A 65 -0.84 8.72 -5.26
CA GLY A 65 -1.80 9.75 -5.65
C GLY A 65 -3.00 9.86 -4.71
N ALA A 66 -3.25 8.84 -3.88
CA ALA A 66 -4.32 8.88 -2.88
C ALA A 66 -3.92 9.69 -1.65
N THR A 67 -4.78 10.62 -1.24
CA THR A 67 -4.64 11.39 0.01
C THR A 67 -5.12 10.64 1.24
N ASN A 68 -6.04 9.67 1.05
CA ASN A 68 -6.68 8.90 2.10
C ASN A 68 -6.65 7.39 1.81
N HIS A 69 -6.67 6.59 2.87
CA HIS A 69 -7.00 5.18 2.74
C HIS A 69 -8.48 5.04 2.40
N MET A 70 -8.83 4.17 1.46
CA MET A 70 -10.21 3.95 1.03
C MET A 70 -10.51 2.46 0.97
N VAL A 71 -11.69 2.06 1.41
CA VAL A 71 -12.18 0.68 1.27
C VAL A 71 -13.64 0.67 0.83
N HIS A 72 -13.99 -0.33 0.03
CA HIS A 72 -15.36 -0.52 -0.44
C HIS A 72 -16.11 -1.61 0.32
N THR A 73 -15.41 -2.43 1.13
CA THR A 73 -16.04 -3.53 1.90
C THR A 73 -15.81 -3.34 3.40
N ARG A 74 -16.87 -3.57 4.20
CA ARG A 74 -16.77 -3.47 5.67
C ARG A 74 -15.92 -4.55 6.32
N GLU A 75 -15.69 -5.66 5.64
CA GLU A 75 -14.90 -6.80 6.14
C GLU A 75 -13.46 -6.38 6.48
N LEU A 76 -12.94 -5.37 5.79
CA LEU A 76 -11.62 -4.78 6.02
C LEU A 76 -11.56 -3.81 7.20
N LEU A 77 -12.69 -3.43 7.79
CA LEU A 77 -12.73 -2.45 8.87
C LEU A 77 -12.74 -3.14 10.22
N ASP A 78 -11.94 -2.62 11.15
CA ASP A 78 -11.92 -3.17 12.50
C ASP A 78 -13.28 -2.96 13.18
N LYS A 79 -13.89 -4.07 13.60
CA LYS A 79 -15.19 -4.08 14.31
C LYS A 79 -15.10 -3.40 15.67
N ILE A 80 -13.90 -3.35 16.26
CA ILE A 80 -13.66 -2.92 17.64
C ILE A 80 -13.77 -1.40 17.80
N ASN A 81 -13.41 -0.62 16.77
CA ASN A 81 -13.40 0.83 16.88
C ASN A 81 -14.71 1.44 16.33
N THR A 82 -15.70 1.60 17.21
CA THR A 82 -17.09 2.01 16.90
C THR A 82 -17.31 3.53 16.82
N ASN A 83 -16.25 4.34 16.82
CA ASN A 83 -16.33 5.78 16.60
C ASN A 83 -16.72 6.07 15.15
N ASN A 84 -17.99 5.83 14.83
CA ASN A 84 -18.64 6.19 13.58
C ASN A 84 -18.72 7.72 13.50
N LEU A 85 -17.67 8.35 12.99
CA LEU A 85 -17.86 9.67 12.39
C LEU A 85 -18.62 9.45 11.09
N LYS A 86 -19.96 9.56 11.17
CA LYS A 86 -20.76 9.88 10.00
C LYS A 86 -20.32 11.27 9.58
N SER A 87 -19.59 11.33 8.48
CA SER A 87 -19.19 12.60 7.89
C SER A 87 -20.10 12.89 6.71
N ASN A 88 -20.57 14.13 6.60
CA ASN A 88 -21.19 14.61 5.36
C ASN A 88 -20.12 14.97 4.29
N SER A 89 -18.86 14.54 4.51
CA SER A 89 -17.76 14.72 3.58
C SER A 89 -17.87 13.78 2.38
N LYS A 90 -17.34 14.25 1.26
CA LYS A 90 -17.21 13.50 0.02
C LYS A 90 -15.74 13.30 -0.33
N VAL A 91 -15.45 12.25 -1.08
CA VAL A 91 -14.18 12.08 -1.79
C VAL A 91 -14.36 12.60 -3.20
N HIS A 92 -13.42 13.42 -3.68
CA HIS A 92 -13.39 13.90 -5.05
C HIS A 92 -12.47 13.00 -5.88
N LEU A 93 -12.98 12.54 -7.01
CA LEU A 93 -12.26 11.67 -7.93
C LEU A 93 -11.63 12.47 -9.08
N PRO A 94 -10.58 11.95 -9.74
CA PRO A 94 -9.92 12.62 -10.85
C PRO A 94 -10.83 12.89 -12.06
N ASP A 95 -11.91 12.14 -12.22
CA ASP A 95 -12.91 12.34 -13.27
C ASP A 95 -13.89 13.51 -12.99
N GLY A 96 -13.69 14.22 -11.87
CA GLY A 96 -14.53 15.34 -11.43
C GLY A 96 -15.77 14.90 -10.65
N THR A 97 -16.03 13.59 -10.52
CA THR A 97 -17.13 13.08 -9.70
C THR A 97 -16.78 13.10 -8.21
N SER A 98 -17.79 12.88 -7.38
CA SER A 98 -17.61 12.80 -5.93
C SER A 98 -18.42 11.66 -5.33
N LEU A 99 -17.85 10.94 -4.38
CA LEU A 99 -18.48 9.82 -3.68
C LEU A 99 -18.69 10.16 -2.21
N ASP A 100 -19.81 9.69 -1.65
CA ASP A 100 -20.14 9.90 -0.24
C ASP A 100 -19.35 8.95 0.66
N ILE A 101 -18.82 9.50 1.76
CA ILE A 101 -18.11 8.72 2.77
C ILE A 101 -19.16 8.18 3.75
N ALA A 102 -19.34 6.85 3.75
CA ALA A 102 -20.29 6.20 4.64
C ALA A 102 -19.83 6.26 6.12
N CYS A 103 -18.54 6.04 6.37
CA CYS A 103 -17.91 6.28 7.67
C CYS A 103 -16.38 6.29 7.56
N THR A 104 -15.72 6.75 8.62
CA THR A 104 -14.26 6.66 8.78
C THR A 104 -13.93 5.71 9.91
N ARG A 105 -13.00 4.76 9.69
CA ARG A 105 -12.61 3.73 10.67
C ARG A 105 -11.12 3.38 10.61
N GLU A 106 -10.68 2.56 11.56
CA GLU A 106 -9.38 1.89 11.49
C GLU A 106 -9.50 0.56 10.74
N SER A 107 -8.39 0.10 10.18
CA SER A 107 -8.28 -1.19 9.51
C SER A 107 -6.96 -1.85 9.90
N ARG A 108 -7.02 -3.16 10.14
CA ARG A 108 -5.82 -3.98 10.32
C ARG A 108 -5.36 -4.53 8.98
N ILE A 109 -4.08 -4.32 8.68
CA ILE A 109 -3.43 -4.83 7.47
C ILE A 109 -2.62 -6.07 7.85
N GLY A 110 -3.28 -7.23 7.94
CA GLY A 110 -2.65 -8.49 8.35
C GLY A 110 -1.75 -8.35 9.59
N GLU A 111 -0.51 -8.85 9.48
CA GLU A 111 0.54 -8.67 10.50
C GLU A 111 1.32 -7.35 10.36
N CYS A 112 1.08 -6.57 9.30
CA CYS A 112 1.80 -5.32 9.04
C CYS A 112 1.52 -4.26 10.12
N GLY A 113 0.29 -4.19 10.60
CA GLY A 113 -0.15 -3.25 11.64
C GLY A 113 -1.57 -2.71 11.43
N VAL A 114 -1.88 -1.61 12.12
CA VAL A 114 -3.18 -0.93 12.06
C VAL A 114 -3.00 0.42 11.38
N ILE A 115 -3.85 0.71 10.38
CA ILE A 115 -3.93 2.00 9.71
C ILE A 115 -5.17 2.76 10.18
N ARG A 116 -5.08 4.08 10.22
CA ARG A 116 -6.13 4.95 10.75
C ARG A 116 -6.77 5.80 9.67
N ASN A 117 -7.97 6.29 9.98
CA ASN A 117 -8.72 7.19 9.09
C ASN A 117 -8.98 6.62 7.69
N VAL A 118 -9.37 5.34 7.65
CA VAL A 118 -9.80 4.64 6.44
C VAL A 118 -11.22 5.04 6.11
N LEU A 119 -11.42 5.56 4.91
CA LEU A 119 -12.72 5.99 4.41
C LEU A 119 -13.46 4.79 3.84
N TYR A 120 -14.62 4.48 4.41
CA TYR A 120 -15.53 3.50 3.86
C TYR A 120 -16.45 4.15 2.84
N ILE A 121 -16.38 3.69 1.59
CA ILE A 121 -17.12 4.27 0.45
C ILE A 121 -17.83 3.14 -0.28
N LEU A 122 -19.17 3.13 -0.22
CA LEU A 122 -20.00 2.05 -0.76
C LEU A 122 -19.88 1.90 -2.28
N ASP A 123 -19.83 3.03 -2.99
CA ASP A 123 -19.85 3.06 -4.46
C ASP A 123 -18.45 3.04 -5.08
N PHE A 124 -17.42 2.72 -4.28
CA PHE A 124 -16.05 2.61 -4.75
C PHE A 124 -15.71 1.16 -5.13
N LYS A 125 -14.74 0.96 -6.03
CA LYS A 125 -14.42 -0.37 -6.59
C LYS A 125 -13.13 -0.99 -6.07
N TYR A 126 -12.26 -0.17 -5.49
CA TYR A 126 -10.90 -0.57 -5.14
C TYR A 126 -10.60 -0.21 -3.68
N ASN A 127 -9.75 -0.98 -3.01
CA ASN A 127 -9.20 -0.57 -1.72
C ASN A 127 -7.84 0.08 -1.96
N LEU A 128 -7.67 1.30 -1.47
CA LEU A 128 -6.47 2.10 -1.72
C LEU A 128 -5.72 2.38 -0.42
N LEU A 129 -4.42 2.12 -0.44
CA LEU A 129 -3.49 2.55 0.59
C LEU A 129 -2.80 3.84 0.16
N SER A 130 -3.15 4.96 0.79
CA SER A 130 -2.37 6.18 0.67
C SER A 130 -0.96 5.94 1.21
N VAL A 131 0.05 6.02 0.34
CA VAL A 131 1.47 5.84 0.73
C VAL A 131 1.86 6.81 1.85
N SER A 132 1.43 8.07 1.73
CA SER A 132 1.79 9.11 2.69
C SER A 132 1.23 8.82 4.10
N LYS A 133 0.01 8.27 4.20
CA LYS A 133 -0.58 7.89 5.49
C LYS A 133 -0.02 6.56 6.00
N LEU A 134 0.15 5.57 5.13
CA LEU A 134 0.69 4.26 5.47
C LEU A 134 2.06 4.36 6.14
N THR A 135 2.98 5.11 5.52
CA THR A 135 4.34 5.31 6.02
C THR A 135 4.39 6.01 7.38
N ARG A 136 3.46 6.96 7.62
CA ARG A 136 3.31 7.64 8.90
C ARG A 136 2.70 6.74 9.98
N ASP A 137 1.62 6.04 9.67
CA ASP A 137 0.89 5.21 10.64
C ASP A 137 1.72 4.00 11.09
N LEU A 138 2.50 3.40 10.17
CA LEU A 138 3.28 2.19 10.44
C LEU A 138 4.77 2.43 10.69
N HIS A 139 5.22 3.70 10.66
CA HIS A 139 6.63 4.09 10.78
C HIS A 139 7.54 3.26 9.85
N CYS A 140 7.19 3.23 8.57
CA CYS A 140 7.84 2.41 7.56
C CYS A 140 8.19 3.23 6.32
N PHE A 141 9.00 2.65 5.44
CA PHE A 141 9.14 3.11 4.05
C PHE A 141 8.81 1.99 3.08
N LEU A 142 8.53 2.38 1.84
CA LEU A 142 8.21 1.46 0.75
C LEU A 142 9.32 1.52 -0.31
N SER A 143 9.77 0.34 -0.75
CA SER A 143 10.68 0.19 -1.88
C SER A 143 9.95 -0.52 -3.01
N PHE A 144 9.85 0.13 -4.16
CA PHE A 144 9.22 -0.43 -5.36
C PHE A 144 10.29 -0.97 -6.31
N TYR A 145 10.10 -2.20 -6.75
CA TYR A 145 10.89 -2.89 -7.76
C TYR A 145 9.98 -3.22 -8.95
N PHE A 146 10.55 -3.70 -10.06
CA PHE A 146 9.77 -3.99 -11.27
C PHE A 146 8.57 -4.92 -11.01
N ASP A 147 8.80 -6.04 -10.31
CA ASP A 147 7.76 -7.07 -10.11
C ASP A 147 7.10 -7.06 -8.72
N PHE A 148 7.65 -6.30 -7.78
CA PHE A 148 7.21 -6.35 -6.38
C PHE A 148 7.55 -5.08 -5.62
N TRP A 149 7.00 -4.96 -4.41
CA TRP A 149 7.37 -3.91 -3.48
C TRP A 149 7.52 -4.44 -2.06
N ILE A 150 8.33 -3.77 -1.26
CA ILE A 150 8.60 -4.14 0.13
C ILE A 150 8.26 -2.97 1.03
N MET A 151 7.55 -3.25 2.12
CA MET A 151 7.37 -2.36 3.25
C MET A 151 8.35 -2.74 4.36
N GLN A 152 9.22 -1.81 4.77
CA GLN A 152 10.23 -2.07 5.79
C GLN A 152 10.08 -1.11 6.97
N ASP A 153 10.16 -1.65 8.19
CA ASP A 153 10.10 -0.89 9.44
C ASP A 153 11.34 -0.01 9.60
N LEU A 154 11.14 1.27 9.91
CA LEU A 154 12.24 2.22 10.07
C LEU A 154 13.07 2.01 11.33
N HIS A 155 12.53 1.36 12.36
CA HIS A 155 13.23 1.18 13.64
C HIS A 155 14.16 -0.02 13.63
N ASN A 156 13.75 -1.13 13.02
CA ASN A 156 14.49 -2.40 13.09
C ASN A 156 14.91 -2.96 11.72
N GLY A 157 14.53 -2.30 10.61
CA GLY A 157 14.88 -2.73 9.26
C GLY A 157 14.20 -4.04 8.81
N LYS A 158 13.23 -4.56 9.56
CA LYS A 158 12.52 -5.79 9.16
C LYS A 158 11.43 -5.49 8.15
N ALA A 159 11.24 -6.40 7.20
CA ALA A 159 10.11 -6.35 6.28
C ALA A 159 8.81 -6.58 7.09
N LYS A 160 7.88 -5.62 6.99
CA LYS A 160 6.55 -5.69 7.60
C LYS A 160 5.52 -6.26 6.64
N GLY A 161 5.71 -6.02 5.35
CA GLY A 161 4.81 -6.47 4.29
C GLY A 161 5.52 -6.51 2.95
N ILE A 162 4.95 -7.29 2.04
CA ILE A 162 5.40 -7.41 0.66
C ILE A 162 4.18 -7.35 -0.24
N GLY A 163 4.35 -6.90 -1.46
CA GLY A 163 3.32 -7.07 -2.46
C GLY A 163 3.88 -7.23 -3.86
N LYS A 164 3.00 -7.50 -4.82
CA LYS A 164 3.38 -7.73 -6.22
C LYS A 164 2.92 -6.58 -7.09
N GLU A 165 3.68 -6.35 -8.14
CA GLU A 165 3.13 -5.70 -9.33
C GLU A 165 2.17 -6.70 -9.99
N LEU A 166 0.95 -6.24 -10.25
CA LEU A 166 -0.04 -6.92 -11.05
C LEU A 166 -0.65 -5.85 -11.96
N GLU A 167 -0.37 -5.96 -13.26
CA GLU A 167 -1.03 -5.15 -14.29
C GLU A 167 -0.86 -3.64 -14.09
N GLY A 168 0.38 -3.20 -13.92
CA GLY A 168 0.71 -1.79 -13.66
C GLY A 168 0.36 -1.31 -12.24
N LEU A 169 -0.15 -2.17 -11.36
CA LEU A 169 -0.58 -1.80 -10.01
C LEU A 169 0.14 -2.62 -8.93
N TYR A 170 0.61 -1.94 -7.89
CA TYR A 170 1.24 -2.59 -6.75
C TYR A 170 0.19 -3.00 -5.72
N ASN A 171 -0.05 -4.31 -5.63
CA ASN A 171 -1.04 -4.93 -4.76
C ASN A 171 -0.36 -5.55 -3.53
N LEU A 172 -0.89 -5.30 -2.34
CA LEU A 172 -0.42 -5.93 -1.11
C LEU A 172 -0.72 -7.44 -1.14
N GLN A 173 0.25 -8.27 -0.76
CA GLN A 173 0.04 -9.70 -0.59
C GLN A 173 -0.25 -10.00 0.88
N HIS A 174 -1.35 -10.70 1.13
CA HIS A 174 -1.70 -11.20 2.44
C HIS A 174 -1.04 -12.57 2.63
N LYS A 175 -0.38 -12.77 3.78
CA LYS A 175 0.14 -14.08 4.21
C LYS A 175 -0.82 -14.71 5.21
#